data_AF-A0AAV7JSN0-F1
#
_entry.id   AF-A0AAV7JSN0-F1
#
_cell.length_a   1.000
_cell.length_b   1.000
_cell.length_c   1.000
_cell.angle_alpha   90.00
_cell.angle_beta   90.00
_cell.angle_gamma   90.00
#
_symmetry.space_group_name_H-M   'P 1'
#
loop_
_entity.id
_entity.type
_entity.pdbx_description
1 polymer ?
#
loop_
_entity_poly.entity_id
_entity_poly.type
_entity_poly.pdbx_seq_one_letter_code
_entity_poly.pdbx_strand_id
1 'polypeptide(L)'
;MEFGLNEIHTSEIVNFLRFSRYQRANRLKGIDCAFQDLIESRLAEDNTFTDAEVRDMLEGLQAVVSSDMESELIHSAHTNTLLLRQLFQQGEKWHLTLQADISELENRELLDGIKEFEEKQLMMQGADKFASPPPPPQKPKLAPLNEPGVTMILEKELKEVKLENDNLRSKVKSLESRYNSVAKESSTVRAKLLETIDKLKSAEEAVALSQQNNSSIIEEPVQQTITHNTEVDNKELSESKHEILKLRAELESVKNEMEKKLQETSQFQNLKKMLGTKNEQLKDLRTRIAKYEEVPE
;
A
#
# COMPACT_ATOMS: atom_id res chain seq x y z
N MET A 1 -9.37 10.90 -27.90
CA MET A 1 -9.89 11.57 -26.69
C MET A 1 -9.51 10.66 -25.54
N GLU A 2 -8.38 10.91 -24.87
CA GLU A 2 -7.99 10.12 -23.70
C GLU A 2 -8.99 10.43 -22.58
N PHE A 3 -9.60 9.39 -21.99
CA PHE A 3 -10.64 9.55 -20.98
C PHE A 3 -10.14 10.19 -19.69
N GLY A 4 -8.83 10.41 -19.56
CA GLY A 4 -8.17 10.86 -18.34
C GLY A 4 -8.30 9.83 -17.23
N LEU A 5 -8.35 8.55 -17.60
CA LEU A 5 -8.55 7.40 -16.75
C LEU A 5 -7.36 6.46 -16.89
N ASN A 6 -7.12 5.64 -15.87
CA ASN A 6 -6.18 4.54 -15.88
C ASN A 6 -6.50 3.52 -16.99
N GLU A 7 -5.49 2.77 -17.42
CA GLU A 7 -5.62 1.76 -18.48
C GLU A 7 -6.64 0.68 -18.12
N ILE A 8 -6.69 0.28 -16.85
CA ILE A 8 -7.64 -0.71 -16.34
C ILE A 8 -9.09 -0.21 -16.51
N HIS A 9 -9.40 0.99 -16.01
CA HIS A 9 -10.74 1.57 -16.14
C HIS A 9 -11.11 1.88 -17.60
N THR A 10 -10.13 2.23 -18.42
CA THR A 10 -10.34 2.40 -19.87
C THR A 10 -10.71 1.07 -20.53
N SER A 11 -10.05 -0.03 -20.14
CA SER A 11 -10.39 -1.38 -20.60
C SER A 11 -11.82 -1.77 -20.19
N GLU A 12 -12.22 -1.48 -18.95
CA GLU A 12 -13.59 -1.75 -18.49
C GLU A 12 -14.65 -0.98 -19.29
N ILE A 13 -14.42 0.30 -19.58
CA ILE A 13 -15.31 1.08 -20.45
C ILE A 13 -15.42 0.46 -21.85
N VAL A 14 -14.29 0.03 -22.42
CA VAL A 14 -14.28 -0.61 -23.75
C VAL A 14 -15.05 -1.92 -23.73
N ASN A 15 -14.90 -2.73 -22.68
CA ASN A 15 -15.63 -3.99 -22.54
C ASN A 15 -17.15 -3.73 -22.41
N PHE A 16 -17.58 -2.74 -21.62
CA PHE A 16 -18.98 -2.32 -21.55
C PHE A 16 -19.52 -1.86 -22.90
N LEU A 17 -18.78 -1.03 -23.64
CA LEU A 17 -19.18 -0.55 -24.98
C LEU A 17 -19.33 -1.70 -25.98
N ARG A 18 -18.46 -2.73 -25.91
CA ARG A 18 -18.59 -3.94 -26.73
C ARG A 18 -19.87 -4.69 -26.39
N PHE A 19 -20.17 -4.86 -25.12
CA PHE A 19 -21.41 -5.47 -24.64
C PHE A 19 -22.65 -4.70 -25.11
N SER A 20 -22.69 -3.38 -24.92
CA SER A 20 -23.82 -2.55 -25.37
C SER A 20 -24.01 -2.60 -26.89
N ARG A 21 -22.92 -2.66 -27.67
CA ARG A 21 -22.99 -2.81 -29.13
C ARG A 21 -23.57 -4.18 -29.53
N TYR A 22 -23.16 -5.25 -28.86
CA TYR A 22 -23.71 -6.59 -29.08
C TYR A 22 -25.21 -6.63 -28.75
N GLN A 23 -25.60 -6.09 -27.60
CA GLN A 23 -26.99 -6.05 -27.17
C GLN A 23 -27.85 -5.24 -28.14
N ARG A 24 -27.38 -4.08 -28.61
CA ARG A 24 -28.07 -3.28 -29.63
C ARG A 24 -28.32 -4.07 -30.91
N ALA A 25 -27.30 -4.72 -31.46
CA ALA A 25 -27.45 -5.51 -32.67
C ALA A 25 -28.46 -6.66 -32.49
N ASN A 26 -28.50 -7.29 -31.30
CA ASN A 26 -29.47 -8.34 -31.01
C ASN A 26 -30.91 -7.81 -30.90
N ARG A 27 -31.10 -6.63 -30.29
CA ARG A 27 -32.43 -5.99 -30.19
C ARG A 27 -32.96 -5.56 -31.55
N LEU A 28 -32.13 -4.98 -32.41
CA LEU A 28 -32.52 -4.59 -33.77
C LEU A 28 -32.96 -5.80 -34.61
N LYS A 29 -32.19 -6.90 -34.55
CA LYS A 29 -32.59 -8.17 -35.19
C LYS A 29 -33.95 -8.69 -34.71
N GLY A 30 -34.23 -8.56 -33.41
CA GLY A 30 -35.53 -8.95 -32.85
C GLY A 30 -36.69 -8.13 -33.42
N ILE A 31 -36.47 -6.84 -33.65
CA ILE A 31 -37.45 -5.96 -34.32
C ILE A 31 -37.63 -6.42 -35.76
N ASP A 32 -36.53 -6.62 -36.50
CA ASP A 32 -36.60 -7.04 -37.89
C ASP A 32 -37.37 -8.35 -38.07
N CYS A 33 -37.09 -9.35 -37.23
CA CYS A 33 -37.83 -10.62 -37.24
C CYS A 33 -39.31 -10.43 -36.93
N ALA A 34 -39.67 -9.58 -35.96
CA ALA A 34 -41.07 -9.37 -35.60
C ALA A 34 -41.88 -8.72 -36.74
N PHE A 35 -41.28 -7.78 -37.48
CA PHE A 35 -41.90 -7.20 -38.67
C PHE A 35 -42.02 -8.23 -39.80
N GLN A 36 -40.96 -9.00 -40.03
CA GLN A 36 -40.97 -10.06 -41.04
C GLN A 36 -42.04 -11.12 -40.76
N ASP A 37 -42.16 -11.59 -39.52
CA ASP A 37 -43.17 -12.58 -39.09
C ASP A 37 -44.60 -12.05 -39.32
N LEU A 38 -44.84 -10.75 -39.08
CA LEU A 38 -46.14 -10.12 -39.30
C LEU A 38 -46.47 -10.00 -40.80
N ILE A 39 -45.48 -9.62 -41.60
CA ILE A 39 -45.59 -9.56 -43.06
C ILE A 39 -45.87 -10.96 -43.64
N GLU A 40 -45.21 -12.01 -43.14
CA GLU A 40 -45.39 -13.37 -43.64
C GLU A 40 -46.71 -14.01 -43.17
N SER A 41 -47.19 -13.70 -41.97
CA SER A 41 -48.37 -14.35 -41.38
C SER A 41 -49.71 -13.71 -41.72
N ARG A 42 -49.79 -12.37 -41.83
CA ARG A 42 -51.08 -11.66 -41.93
C ARG A 42 -51.34 -10.98 -43.25
N LEU A 43 -50.32 -10.58 -44.00
CA LEU A 43 -50.51 -9.92 -45.29
C LEU A 43 -50.97 -10.89 -46.39
N ALA A 44 -50.66 -12.18 -46.25
CA ALA A 44 -51.04 -13.19 -47.23
C ALA A 44 -52.53 -13.60 -47.18
N GLU A 45 -53.30 -13.17 -46.17
CA GLU A 45 -54.66 -13.68 -45.91
C GLU A 45 -55.79 -12.78 -46.42
N ASP A 46 -55.59 -11.46 -46.63
CA ASP A 46 -56.67 -10.51 -46.92
C ASP A 46 -56.50 -9.70 -48.22
N ASN A 47 -57.49 -9.80 -49.13
CA ASN A 47 -57.51 -9.22 -50.49
C ASN A 47 -57.95 -7.73 -50.58
N THR A 48 -57.94 -6.96 -49.48
CA THR A 48 -58.51 -5.60 -49.49
C THR A 48 -57.52 -4.54 -49.96
N PHE A 49 -56.23 -4.79 -49.75
CA PHE A 49 -55.10 -3.99 -50.25
C PHE A 49 -54.21 -4.88 -51.10
N THR A 50 -53.42 -4.28 -52.00
CA THR A 50 -52.40 -5.06 -52.70
C THR A 50 -51.33 -5.45 -51.68
N ASP A 51 -50.99 -6.74 -51.57
CA ASP A 51 -49.93 -7.24 -50.69
C ASP A 51 -48.65 -6.39 -50.77
N ALA A 52 -48.28 -5.97 -51.98
CA ALA A 52 -47.14 -5.10 -52.24
C ALA A 52 -47.24 -3.73 -51.55
N GLU A 53 -48.42 -3.10 -51.52
CA GLU A 53 -48.62 -1.77 -50.92
C GLU A 53 -48.54 -1.84 -49.39
N VAL A 54 -49.13 -2.88 -48.79
CA VAL A 54 -49.06 -3.06 -47.33
C VAL A 54 -47.66 -3.48 -46.89
N ARG A 55 -46.96 -4.29 -47.70
CA ARG A 55 -45.58 -4.70 -47.44
C ARG A 55 -44.63 -3.50 -47.48
N ASP A 56 -44.74 -2.64 -48.49
CA ASP A 56 -43.93 -1.43 -48.60
C ASP A 56 -44.17 -0.47 -47.42
N MET A 57 -45.44 -0.30 -46.99
CA MET A 57 -45.74 0.50 -45.79
C MET A 57 -45.14 -0.09 -44.51
N LEU A 58 -45.16 -1.42 -44.35
CA LEU A 58 -44.60 -2.10 -43.18
C LEU A 58 -43.07 -2.09 -43.17
N GLU A 59 -42.44 -2.28 -44.32
CA GLU A 59 -40.97 -2.17 -44.47
C GLU A 59 -40.52 -0.72 -44.20
N GLY A 60 -41.27 0.27 -44.67
CA GLY A 60 -41.06 1.67 -44.34
C GLY A 60 -41.17 1.96 -42.84
N LEU A 61 -42.19 1.42 -42.17
CA LEU A 61 -42.34 1.55 -40.72
C LEU A 61 -41.23 0.82 -39.95
N GLN A 62 -40.84 -0.38 -40.37
CA GLN A 62 -39.75 -1.15 -39.78
C GLN A 62 -38.44 -0.36 -39.82
N ALA A 63 -38.13 0.30 -40.95
CA ALA A 63 -36.94 1.12 -41.08
C ALA A 63 -36.95 2.32 -40.12
N VAL A 64 -38.08 3.01 -39.99
CA VAL A 64 -38.23 4.14 -39.05
C VAL A 64 -38.07 3.68 -37.61
N VAL A 65 -38.78 2.63 -37.19
CA VAL A 65 -38.73 2.10 -35.82
C VAL A 65 -37.32 1.59 -35.48
N SER A 66 -36.66 0.89 -36.40
CA SER A 66 -35.31 0.36 -36.18
C SER A 66 -34.29 1.48 -36.07
N SER A 67 -34.40 2.53 -36.89
CA SER A 67 -33.55 3.72 -36.83
C SER A 67 -33.72 4.49 -35.52
N ASP A 68 -34.97 4.73 -35.10
CA ASP A 68 -35.26 5.44 -33.85
C ASP A 68 -34.76 4.65 -32.63
N MET A 69 -35.01 3.33 -32.60
CA MET A 69 -34.54 2.47 -31.53
C MET A 69 -33.01 2.35 -31.52
N GLU A 70 -32.35 2.29 -32.69
CA GLU A 70 -30.89 2.31 -32.75
C GLU A 70 -30.32 3.60 -32.15
N SER A 71 -30.89 4.76 -32.51
CA SER A 71 -30.49 6.06 -31.98
C SER A 71 -30.65 6.13 -30.46
N GLU A 72 -31.79 5.70 -29.93
CA GLU A 72 -32.05 5.68 -28.47
C GLU A 72 -31.11 4.72 -27.74
N LEU A 73 -30.86 3.52 -28.27
CA LEU A 73 -29.92 2.56 -27.68
C LEU A 73 -28.47 3.07 -27.70
N ILE A 74 -28.06 3.79 -28.75
CA ILE A 74 -26.77 4.48 -28.81
C ILE A 74 -26.70 5.57 -27.75
N HIS A 75 -27.73 6.41 -27.66
CA HIS A 75 -27.80 7.49 -26.68
C HIS A 75 -27.70 6.94 -25.25
N SER A 76 -28.48 5.91 -24.93
CA SER A 76 -28.45 5.22 -23.63
C SER A 76 -27.06 4.67 -23.30
N ALA A 77 -26.41 3.97 -24.24
CA ALA A 77 -25.05 3.46 -24.05
C ALA A 77 -24.01 4.56 -23.79
N HIS A 78 -24.10 5.68 -24.52
CA HIS A 78 -23.22 6.83 -24.32
C HIS A 78 -23.44 7.50 -22.97
N THR A 79 -24.69 7.72 -22.57
CA THR A 79 -25.05 8.31 -21.27
C THR A 79 -24.58 7.43 -20.12
N ASN A 80 -24.77 6.11 -20.21
CA ASN A 80 -24.27 5.16 -19.22
C ASN A 80 -22.73 5.13 -19.17
N THR A 81 -22.06 5.24 -20.32
CA THR A 81 -20.59 5.34 -20.38
C THR A 81 -20.08 6.62 -19.71
N LEU A 82 -20.79 7.74 -19.85
CA LEU A 82 -20.45 8.97 -19.14
C LEU A 82 -20.59 8.82 -17.63
N LEU A 83 -21.63 8.12 -17.14
CA LEU A 83 -21.79 7.81 -15.73
C LEU A 83 -20.65 6.92 -15.22
N LEU A 84 -20.33 5.84 -15.93
CA LEU A 84 -19.20 4.96 -15.60
C LEU A 84 -17.87 5.73 -15.55
N ARG A 85 -17.64 6.62 -16.53
CA ARG A 85 -16.46 7.49 -16.54
C ARG A 85 -16.41 8.36 -15.27
N GLN A 86 -17.53 8.95 -14.85
CA GLN A 86 -17.58 9.76 -13.63
C GLN A 86 -17.29 8.93 -12.38
N LEU A 87 -17.82 7.71 -12.30
CA LEU A 87 -17.56 6.79 -11.19
C LEU A 87 -16.08 6.37 -11.13
N PHE A 88 -15.47 6.02 -12.26
CA PHE A 88 -14.05 5.68 -12.33
C PHE A 88 -13.15 6.87 -12.00
N GLN A 89 -13.48 8.08 -12.47
CA GLN A 89 -12.75 9.29 -12.08
C GLN A 89 -12.83 9.57 -10.58
N GLN A 90 -13.96 9.27 -9.94
CA GLN A 90 -14.08 9.38 -8.49
C GLN A 90 -13.25 8.30 -7.80
N GLY A 91 -13.34 7.04 -8.22
CA GLY A 91 -12.54 5.94 -7.68
C GLY A 91 -11.04 6.21 -7.74
N GLU A 92 -10.54 6.72 -8.87
CA GLU A 92 -9.12 7.05 -9.06
C GLU A 92 -8.60 8.13 -8.12
N LYS A 93 -9.43 9.14 -7.79
CA LYS A 93 -9.06 10.16 -6.79
C LYS A 93 -8.80 9.55 -5.41
N TRP A 94 -9.44 8.42 -5.11
CA TRP A 94 -9.24 7.66 -3.88
C TRP A 94 -8.30 6.46 -4.08
N HIS A 95 -7.59 6.41 -5.22
CA HIS A 95 -6.71 5.30 -5.62
C HIS A 95 -7.38 3.92 -5.62
N LEU A 96 -8.70 3.87 -5.83
CA LEU A 96 -9.46 2.64 -5.96
C LEU A 96 -9.48 2.17 -7.41
N THR A 97 -9.33 0.85 -7.58
CA THR A 97 -9.53 0.20 -8.88
C THR A 97 -10.91 -0.44 -8.85
N LEU A 98 -11.85 0.09 -9.62
CA LEU A 98 -13.20 -0.41 -9.73
C LEU A 98 -13.27 -1.37 -10.92
N GLN A 99 -13.86 -2.53 -10.70
CA GLN A 99 -14.11 -3.53 -11.73
C GLN A 99 -15.61 -3.79 -11.79
N ALA A 100 -16.15 -3.87 -13.01
CA ALA A 100 -17.54 -4.18 -13.24
C ALA A 100 -17.61 -5.53 -13.97
N ASP A 101 -18.31 -6.51 -13.41
CA ASP A 101 -18.53 -7.77 -14.11
C ASP A 101 -19.66 -7.61 -15.12
N ILE A 102 -19.31 -7.66 -16.41
CA ILE A 102 -20.27 -7.55 -17.50
C ILE A 102 -21.20 -8.76 -17.55
N SER A 103 -20.77 -9.91 -17.04
CA SER A 103 -21.56 -11.14 -17.02
C SER A 103 -22.80 -11.02 -16.13
N GLU A 104 -22.72 -10.21 -15.08
CA GLU A 104 -23.84 -9.98 -14.15
C GLU A 104 -24.90 -9.03 -14.74
N LEU A 105 -24.58 -8.25 -15.78
CA LEU A 105 -25.53 -7.29 -16.40
C LEU A 105 -26.74 -7.98 -17.06
N GLU A 106 -26.62 -9.26 -17.43
CA GLU A 106 -27.72 -10.06 -18.01
C GLU A 106 -28.37 -11.02 -17.00
N ASN A 107 -27.96 -10.96 -15.72
CA ASN A 107 -28.53 -11.81 -14.70
C ASN A 107 -29.99 -11.40 -14.42
N ARG A 108 -30.93 -12.27 -14.80
CA ARG A 108 -32.37 -12.03 -14.66
C ARG A 108 -32.78 -11.79 -13.21
N GLU A 109 -32.17 -12.50 -12.25
CA GLU A 109 -32.51 -12.33 -10.83
C GLU A 109 -32.13 -10.93 -10.33
N LEU A 110 -30.96 -10.42 -10.75
CA LEU A 110 -30.52 -9.07 -10.40
C LEU A 110 -31.41 -8.01 -11.08
N LEU A 111 -31.79 -8.23 -12.34
CA LEU A 111 -32.69 -7.34 -13.07
C LEU A 111 -34.08 -7.29 -12.46
N ASP A 112 -34.63 -8.44 -12.06
CA ASP A 112 -35.93 -8.53 -11.40
C ASP A 112 -35.88 -7.84 -10.02
N GLY A 113 -34.78 -7.99 -9.28
CA GLY A 113 -34.56 -7.26 -8.03
C GLY A 113 -34.51 -5.74 -8.21
N ILE A 114 -33.87 -5.25 -9.29
CA ILE A 114 -33.86 -3.82 -9.64
C ILE A 114 -35.28 -3.34 -9.99
N LYS A 115 -36.04 -4.14 -10.74
CA LYS A 115 -37.43 -3.81 -11.10
C LYS A 115 -38.31 -3.70 -9.86
N GLU A 116 -38.22 -4.66 -8.94
CA GLU A 116 -38.96 -4.57 -7.67
C GLU A 116 -38.55 -3.35 -6.84
N PHE A 117 -37.25 -3.02 -6.84
CA PHE A 117 -36.74 -1.85 -6.14
C PHE A 117 -37.29 -0.55 -6.75
N GLU A 118 -37.30 -0.44 -8.08
CA GLU A 118 -37.89 0.67 -8.82
C GLU A 118 -39.37 0.83 -8.44
N GLU A 119 -40.16 -0.24 -8.53
CA GLU A 119 -41.58 -0.23 -8.17
C GLU A 119 -41.80 0.23 -6.72
N LYS A 120 -41.00 -0.28 -5.77
CA LYS A 120 -41.07 0.11 -4.36
C LYS A 120 -40.71 1.59 -4.16
N GLN A 121 -39.70 2.12 -4.86
CA GLN A 121 -39.31 3.52 -4.76
C GLN A 121 -40.35 4.46 -5.36
N LEU A 122 -40.94 4.10 -6.50
CA LEU A 122 -42.04 4.83 -7.13
C LEU A 122 -43.27 4.88 -6.21
N MET A 123 -43.58 3.78 -5.52
CA MET A 123 -44.65 3.75 -4.52
C MET A 123 -44.36 4.64 -3.31
N MET A 124 -43.08 4.74 -2.88
CA MET A 124 -42.70 5.50 -1.69
C MET A 124 -42.63 7.01 -1.90
N GLN A 125 -42.26 7.49 -3.10
CA GLN A 125 -42.02 8.91 -3.36
C GLN A 125 -43.16 9.64 -4.09
N GLY A 126 -44.20 8.92 -4.53
CA GLY A 126 -45.32 9.45 -5.29
C GLY A 126 -44.94 9.73 -6.75
N ALA A 127 -45.77 9.27 -7.69
CA ALA A 127 -45.47 9.26 -9.13
C ALA A 127 -45.07 10.64 -9.71
N ASP A 128 -45.61 11.74 -9.17
CA ASP A 128 -45.33 13.11 -9.65
C ASP A 128 -43.86 13.56 -9.50
N LYS A 129 -43.11 13.01 -8.54
CA LYS A 129 -41.70 13.39 -8.34
C LYS A 129 -40.73 12.71 -9.31
N PHE A 130 -41.15 11.62 -9.95
CA PHE A 130 -40.32 10.82 -10.85
C PHE A 130 -40.40 11.30 -12.32
N ALA A 131 -41.50 11.95 -12.70
CA ALA A 131 -41.67 12.55 -14.03
C ALA A 131 -40.89 13.88 -14.21
N SER A 132 -40.41 14.46 -13.11
CA SER A 132 -39.60 15.67 -13.12
C SER A 132 -38.11 15.33 -13.15
N PRO A 133 -37.25 16.13 -13.84
CA PRO A 133 -35.82 15.94 -13.79
C PRO A 133 -35.34 15.92 -12.33
N PRO A 134 -34.42 15.01 -11.95
CA PRO A 134 -33.88 15.02 -10.60
C PRO A 134 -33.30 16.40 -10.31
N PRO A 135 -33.59 16.99 -9.13
CA PRO A 135 -33.02 18.27 -8.77
C PRO A 135 -31.48 18.14 -8.87
N PRO A 136 -30.78 19.19 -9.33
CA PRO A 136 -29.33 19.16 -9.39
C PRO A 136 -28.81 18.73 -8.02
N PRO A 137 -27.80 17.84 -7.96
CA PRO A 137 -27.31 17.34 -6.69
C PRO A 137 -26.99 18.56 -5.84
N GLN A 138 -27.79 18.77 -4.80
CA GLN A 138 -27.44 19.71 -3.76
C GLN A 138 -26.17 19.11 -3.21
N LYS A 139 -25.01 19.63 -3.65
CA LYS A 139 -23.75 19.34 -2.99
C LYS A 139 -24.00 19.87 -1.59
N PRO A 140 -24.30 19.05 -0.56
CA PRO A 140 -24.26 19.59 0.79
C PRO A 140 -22.89 20.25 0.87
N LYS A 141 -22.85 21.55 1.18
CA LYS A 141 -21.58 22.23 1.40
C LYS A 141 -20.80 21.29 2.29
N LEU A 142 -19.71 20.72 1.76
CA LEU A 142 -18.96 19.67 2.41
C LEU A 142 -18.69 20.18 3.82
N ALA A 143 -19.41 19.63 4.80
CA ALA A 143 -18.92 19.69 6.15
C ALA A 143 -17.55 19.01 6.05
N PRO A 144 -16.48 19.65 6.56
CA PRO A 144 -15.17 19.03 6.54
C PRO A 144 -15.35 17.61 7.05
N LEU A 145 -14.89 16.64 6.25
CA LEU A 145 -14.92 15.23 6.56
C LEU A 145 -13.97 15.01 7.74
N ASN A 146 -14.40 15.46 8.91
CA ASN A 146 -13.90 15.01 10.19
C ASN A 146 -14.51 13.62 10.33
N GLU A 147 -13.99 12.65 9.58
CA GLU A 147 -14.04 11.27 10.04
C GLU A 147 -13.11 11.24 11.25
N PRO A 148 -13.64 11.29 12.49
CA PRO A 148 -12.78 11.38 13.68
C PRO A 148 -11.83 10.19 13.75
N GLY A 149 -12.13 9.06 13.10
CA GLY A 149 -11.23 7.91 13.04
C GLY A 149 -9.93 8.19 12.28
N VAL A 150 -10.01 8.58 11.00
CA VAL A 150 -8.82 8.73 10.14
C VAL A 150 -7.98 9.93 10.56
N THR A 151 -8.62 11.05 10.92
CA THR A 151 -7.88 12.23 11.41
C THR A 151 -7.26 11.97 12.78
N MET A 152 -7.92 11.25 13.70
CA MET A 152 -7.28 10.88 14.99
C MET A 152 -6.15 9.87 14.82
N ILE A 153 -6.24 8.92 13.89
CA ILE A 153 -5.15 7.97 13.60
C ILE A 153 -3.95 8.72 13.04
N LEU A 154 -4.16 9.59 12.05
CA LEU A 154 -3.09 10.42 11.49
C LEU A 154 -2.50 11.38 12.52
N GLU A 155 -3.32 12.02 13.36
CA GLU A 155 -2.83 12.87 14.45
C GLU A 155 -2.04 12.08 15.50
N LYS A 156 -2.47 10.86 15.82
CA LYS A 156 -1.77 9.98 16.74
C LYS A 156 -0.42 9.55 16.17
N GLU A 157 -0.40 9.12 14.92
CA GLU A 157 0.83 8.70 14.24
C GLU A 157 1.77 9.89 14.03
N LEU A 158 1.25 11.08 13.70
CA LEU A 158 2.03 12.31 13.63
C LEU A 158 2.64 12.69 14.99
N LYS A 159 1.91 12.48 16.09
CA LYS A 159 2.42 12.71 17.45
C LYS A 159 3.49 11.67 17.83
N GLU A 160 3.27 10.40 17.54
CA GLU A 160 4.23 9.33 17.79
C GLU A 160 5.52 9.54 17.01
N VAL A 161 5.42 9.84 15.71
CA VAL A 161 6.59 10.14 14.86
C VAL A 161 7.32 11.40 15.33
N LYS A 162 6.60 12.46 15.73
CA LYS A 162 7.24 13.67 16.29
C LYS A 162 7.97 13.37 17.60
N LEU A 163 7.35 12.59 18.49
CA LEU A 163 7.96 12.19 19.75
C LEU A 163 9.22 11.34 19.52
N GLU A 164 9.18 10.41 18.56
CA GLU A 164 10.35 9.62 18.19
C GLU A 164 11.45 10.50 17.59
N ASN A 165 11.10 11.47 16.74
CA ASN A 165 12.06 12.42 16.17
C ASN A 165 12.74 13.26 17.25
N ASP A 166 11.97 13.77 18.22
CA ASP A 166 12.50 14.54 19.35
C ASP A 166 13.40 13.68 20.25
N ASN A 167 13.01 12.42 20.50
CA ASN A 167 13.83 11.47 21.23
C ASN A 167 15.15 11.19 20.50
N LEU A 168 15.09 10.90 19.19
CA LEU A 168 16.29 10.70 18.37
C LEU A 168 17.19 11.93 18.36
N ARG A 169 16.63 13.13 18.21
CA ARG A 169 17.37 14.40 18.29
C ARG A 169 18.04 14.58 19.65
N SER A 170 17.35 14.27 20.75
CA SER A 170 17.92 14.32 22.09
C SER A 170 19.07 13.32 22.27
N LYS A 171 18.91 12.11 21.73
CA LYS A 171 19.92 11.04 21.79
C LYS A 171 21.15 11.42 20.98
N VAL A 172 20.97 11.97 19.77
CA VAL A 172 22.07 12.51 18.95
C VAL A 172 22.81 13.60 19.71
N LYS A 173 22.10 14.58 20.28
CA LYS A 173 22.72 15.67 21.07
C LYS A 173 23.50 15.15 22.28
N SER A 174 22.99 14.12 22.97
CA SER A 174 23.67 13.49 24.09
C SER A 174 24.94 12.74 23.66
N LEU A 175 24.89 12.04 22.53
CA LEU A 175 26.02 11.32 21.95
C LEU A 175 27.10 12.30 21.46
N GLU A 176 26.71 13.40 20.81
CA GLU A 176 27.62 14.47 20.41
C GLU A 176 28.34 15.09 21.62
N SER A 177 27.62 15.35 22.71
CA SER A 177 28.22 15.86 23.96
C SER A 177 29.22 14.86 24.56
N ARG A 178 28.84 13.58 24.65
CA ARG A 178 29.74 12.51 25.12
C ARG A 178 30.97 12.36 24.23
N TYR A 179 30.79 12.36 22.91
CA TYR A 179 31.88 12.30 21.93
C TYR A 179 32.85 13.47 22.12
N ASN A 180 32.34 14.69 22.27
CA ASN A 180 33.17 15.87 22.51
C ASN A 180 33.91 15.81 23.85
N SER A 181 33.30 15.27 24.91
CA SER A 181 33.99 15.06 26.20
C SER A 181 35.14 14.07 26.06
N VAL A 182 34.86 12.90 25.47
CA VAL A 182 35.88 11.85 25.26
C VAL A 182 36.99 12.34 24.33
N ALA A 183 36.67 13.12 23.30
CA ALA A 183 37.68 13.73 22.42
C ALA A 183 38.59 14.71 23.18
N LYS A 184 38.03 15.54 24.08
CA LYS A 184 38.81 16.44 24.95
C LYS A 184 39.67 15.66 25.94
N GLU A 185 39.13 14.64 26.59
CA GLU A 185 39.87 13.76 27.48
C GLU A 185 41.01 13.06 26.74
N SER A 186 40.75 12.49 25.56
CA SER A 186 41.78 11.88 24.72
C SER A 186 42.87 12.87 24.33
N SER A 187 42.52 14.12 23.99
CA SER A 187 43.51 15.17 23.71
C SER A 187 44.36 15.52 24.93
N THR A 188 43.77 15.61 26.13
CA THR A 188 44.52 15.93 27.35
C THR A 188 45.41 14.77 27.79
N VAL A 189 44.93 13.53 27.69
CA VAL A 189 45.74 12.33 27.94
C VAL A 189 46.90 12.22 26.95
N ARG A 190 46.67 12.49 25.65
CA ARG A 190 47.73 12.55 24.64
C ARG A 190 48.77 13.63 24.96
N ALA A 191 48.34 14.82 25.39
CA ALA A 191 49.24 15.90 25.77
C ALA A 191 50.10 15.53 27.00
N LYS A 192 49.47 14.96 28.04
CA LYS A 192 50.17 14.46 29.24
C LYS A 192 51.17 13.36 28.90
N LEU A 193 50.80 12.43 28.01
CA LEU A 193 51.67 11.35 27.57
C LEU A 193 52.93 11.91 26.87
N LEU A 194 52.76 12.90 25.97
CA LEU A 194 53.89 13.58 25.33
C LEU A 194 54.79 14.27 26.35
N GLU A 195 54.20 14.99 27.31
CA GLU A 195 54.96 15.64 28.39
C GLU A 195 55.74 14.63 29.24
N THR A 196 55.16 13.47 29.55
CA THR A 196 55.88 12.41 30.27
C THR A 196 56.98 11.78 29.45
N ILE A 197 56.80 11.64 28.13
CA ILE A 197 57.84 11.14 27.21
C ILE A 197 59.02 12.12 27.18
N ASP A 198 58.77 13.43 27.11
CA ASP A 198 59.83 14.43 27.10
C ASP A 198 60.57 14.52 28.45
N LYS A 199 59.84 14.40 29.57
CA LYS A 199 60.43 14.28 30.91
C LYS A 199 61.27 13.00 31.06
N LEU A 200 60.84 11.88 30.50
CA LEU A 200 61.61 10.64 30.49
C LEU A 200 62.87 10.77 29.66
N LYS A 201 62.80 11.33 28.46
CA LYS A 201 63.97 11.57 27.60
C LYS A 201 65.01 12.47 28.27
N SER A 202 64.57 13.58 28.87
CA SER A 202 65.46 14.48 29.62
C SER A 202 66.03 13.84 30.89
N ALA A 203 65.28 12.97 31.57
CA ALA A 203 65.78 12.19 32.70
C ALA A 203 66.78 11.10 32.24
N GLU A 204 66.54 10.43 31.11
CA GLU A 204 67.48 9.48 30.49
C GLU A 204 68.77 10.18 30.05
N GLU A 205 68.69 11.38 29.48
CA GLU A 205 69.85 12.21 29.14
C GLU A 205 70.62 12.65 30.39
N ALA A 206 69.94 13.02 31.48
CA ALA A 206 70.56 13.36 32.76
C ALA A 206 71.20 12.14 33.45
N VAL A 207 70.59 10.96 33.34
CA VAL A 207 71.15 9.67 33.82
C VAL A 207 72.36 9.26 32.98
N ALA A 208 72.33 9.48 31.66
CA ALA A 208 73.48 9.24 30.78
C ALA A 208 74.65 10.19 31.11
N LEU A 209 74.39 11.47 31.41
CA LEU A 209 75.42 12.43 31.85
C LEU A 209 75.98 12.13 33.25
N SER A 210 75.19 11.54 34.14
CA SER A 210 75.64 11.17 35.50
C SER A 210 76.34 9.80 35.57
N GLN A 211 76.02 8.87 34.67
CA GLN A 211 76.74 7.60 34.51
C GLN A 211 78.16 7.76 33.92
N GLN A 212 78.48 8.91 33.30
CA GLN A 212 79.86 9.21 32.86
C GLN A 212 80.76 9.70 34.01
N ASN A 213 80.21 10.05 35.18
CA ASN A 213 80.97 10.71 36.26
C ASN A 213 80.99 10.00 37.61
N ASN A 214 80.39 8.82 37.80
CA ASN A 214 80.60 8.04 39.03
C ASN A 214 80.39 6.55 38.78
N SER A 215 81.47 5.86 38.40
CA SER A 215 81.60 4.42 38.63
C SER A 215 82.00 4.21 40.09
N SER A 216 81.06 3.72 40.90
CA SER A 216 81.27 2.73 41.98
C SER A 216 80.32 2.97 43.15
N ILE A 217 79.84 1.85 43.69
CA ILE A 217 79.31 1.65 45.06
C ILE A 217 77.77 1.83 45.19
N ILE A 218 77.01 0.72 45.05
CA ILE A 218 76.26 -0.01 46.13
C ILE A 218 74.87 0.67 46.39
N GLU A 219 73.66 0.07 46.37
CA GLU A 219 73.12 -1.10 47.10
C GLU A 219 71.65 -1.35 46.64
N GLU A 220 71.20 -2.61 46.60
CA GLU A 220 69.80 -3.04 46.85
C GLU A 220 69.44 -2.79 48.33
N PRO A 221 68.16 -2.72 48.82
CA PRO A 221 66.93 -3.28 48.23
C PRO A 221 65.69 -2.34 48.27
N VAL A 222 64.94 -2.28 47.16
CA VAL A 222 63.58 -1.68 47.11
C VAL A 222 62.59 -2.80 46.81
N GLN A 223 62.07 -3.46 47.86
CA GLN A 223 61.15 -4.60 47.69
C GLN A 223 59.88 -4.55 48.56
N GLN A 224 59.49 -3.39 49.10
CA GLN A 224 58.26 -3.26 49.91
C GLN A 224 57.18 -2.30 49.38
N THR A 225 57.37 -1.68 48.21
CA THR A 225 56.39 -0.70 47.67
C THR A 225 55.76 -1.10 46.34
N ILE A 226 56.16 -2.24 45.75
CA ILE A 226 55.65 -2.70 44.44
C ILE A 226 54.55 -3.78 44.58
N THR A 227 54.46 -4.45 45.73
CA THR A 227 53.49 -5.53 45.95
C THR A 227 52.10 -5.05 46.35
N HIS A 228 51.95 -3.87 46.99
CA HIS A 228 50.63 -3.45 47.48
C HIS A 228 49.75 -2.77 46.42
N ASN A 229 50.34 -2.06 45.45
CA ASN A 229 49.58 -1.40 44.38
C ASN A 229 49.13 -2.38 43.29
N THR A 230 49.91 -3.43 43.03
CA THR A 230 49.57 -4.44 42.01
C THR A 230 48.44 -5.36 42.45
N GLU A 231 48.25 -5.62 43.74
CA GLU A 231 47.15 -6.45 44.24
C GLU A 231 45.81 -5.71 44.28
N VAL A 232 45.80 -4.42 44.65
CA VAL A 232 44.59 -3.58 44.69
C VAL A 232 44.09 -3.33 43.27
N ASP A 233 44.98 -2.98 42.34
CA ASP A 233 44.63 -2.76 40.93
C ASP A 233 44.13 -4.05 40.26
N ASN A 234 44.70 -5.21 40.58
CA ASN A 234 44.23 -6.50 40.06
C ASN A 234 42.88 -6.92 40.64
N LYS A 235 42.58 -6.55 41.89
CA LYS A 235 41.31 -6.86 42.54
C LYS A 235 40.18 -5.99 41.99
N GLU A 236 40.39 -4.68 41.86
CA GLU A 236 39.43 -3.77 41.22
C GLU A 236 39.21 -4.12 39.74
N LEU A 237 40.28 -4.50 39.02
CA LEU A 237 40.17 -4.98 37.65
C LEU A 237 39.40 -6.31 37.55
N SER A 238 39.58 -7.21 38.52
CA SER A 238 38.83 -8.47 38.59
C SER A 238 37.35 -8.25 38.91
N GLU A 239 37.05 -7.34 39.82
CA GLU A 239 35.68 -6.95 40.18
C GLU A 239 34.97 -6.29 38.99
N SER A 240 35.64 -5.36 38.31
CA SER A 240 35.12 -4.71 37.09
C SER A 240 34.91 -5.73 35.95
N LYS A 241 35.83 -6.68 35.75
CA LYS A 241 35.65 -7.76 34.77
C LYS A 241 34.45 -8.65 35.10
N HIS A 242 34.25 -8.96 36.38
CA HIS A 242 33.10 -9.77 36.82
C HIS A 242 31.78 -9.03 36.64
N GLU A 243 31.75 -7.71 36.90
CA GLU A 243 30.60 -6.86 36.67
C GLU A 243 30.27 -6.72 35.16
N ILE A 244 31.29 -6.56 34.32
CA ILE A 244 31.11 -6.57 32.85
C ILE A 244 30.54 -7.91 32.36
N LEU A 245 31.02 -9.04 32.90
CA LEU A 245 30.48 -10.36 32.54
C LEU A 245 29.02 -10.54 32.99
N LYS A 246 28.66 -10.04 34.19
CA LYS A 246 27.26 -10.04 34.65
C LYS A 246 26.37 -9.19 33.75
N LEU A 247 26.78 -7.95 33.46
CA LEU A 247 26.04 -7.07 32.55
C LEU A 247 25.90 -7.66 31.15
N ARG A 248 26.92 -8.38 30.67
CA ARG A 248 26.87 -9.06 29.38
C ARG A 248 25.88 -10.22 29.38
N ALA A 249 25.85 -11.02 30.44
CA ALA A 249 24.89 -12.11 30.60
C ALA A 249 23.45 -11.58 30.73
N GLU A 250 23.26 -10.47 31.45
CA GLU A 250 21.95 -9.83 31.60
C GLU A 250 21.46 -9.23 30.28
N LEU A 251 22.34 -8.55 29.53
CA LEU A 251 22.04 -8.06 28.17
C LEU A 251 21.65 -9.20 27.22
N GLU A 252 22.32 -10.34 27.30
CA GLU A 252 21.99 -11.51 26.47
C GLU A 252 20.64 -12.13 26.87
N SER A 253 20.34 -12.20 28.18
CA SER A 253 19.03 -12.63 28.67
C SER A 253 17.91 -11.70 28.21
N VAL A 254 18.08 -10.38 28.34
CA VAL A 254 17.10 -9.38 27.90
C VAL A 254 16.91 -9.42 26.39
N LYS A 255 17.98 -9.59 25.62
CA LYS A 255 17.91 -9.76 24.16
C LYS A 255 17.07 -10.97 23.79
N ASN A 256 17.30 -12.13 24.42
CA ASN A 256 16.56 -13.36 24.15
C ASN A 256 15.08 -13.22 24.53
N GLU A 257 14.76 -12.54 25.62
CA GLU A 257 13.37 -12.28 26.03
C GLU A 257 12.66 -11.34 25.04
N MET A 258 13.36 -10.30 24.56
CA MET A 258 12.82 -9.37 23.57
C MET A 258 12.60 -10.06 22.22
N GLU A 259 13.50 -10.95 21.80
CA GLU A 259 13.35 -11.74 20.58
C GLU A 259 12.16 -12.69 20.67
N LYS A 260 11.94 -13.32 21.83
CA LYS A 260 10.76 -14.13 22.10
C LYS A 260 9.46 -13.31 22.03
N LYS A 261 9.43 -12.14 22.67
CA LYS A 261 8.28 -11.21 22.60
C LYS A 261 7.98 -10.73 21.19
N LEU A 262 9.03 -10.48 20.39
CA LEU A 262 8.89 -10.12 18.98
C LEU A 262 8.27 -11.27 18.17
N GLN A 263 8.68 -12.52 18.41
CA GLN A 263 8.09 -13.70 17.77
C GLN A 263 6.64 -13.96 18.21
N GLU A 264 6.29 -13.62 19.45
CA GLU A 264 4.93 -13.72 20.01
C GLU A 264 4.00 -12.59 19.56
N THR A 265 4.55 -11.50 19.00
CA THR A 265 3.74 -10.36 18.56
C THR A 265 2.83 -10.76 17.40
N SER A 266 1.54 -10.42 17.49
CA SER A 266 0.52 -10.78 16.49
C SER A 266 0.88 -10.33 15.07
N GLN A 267 1.51 -9.18 14.93
CA GLN A 267 1.98 -8.66 13.64
C GLN A 267 3.07 -9.56 13.02
N PHE A 268 4.05 -10.02 13.80
CA PHE A 268 5.10 -10.92 13.32
C PHE A 268 4.54 -12.30 12.96
N GLN A 269 3.61 -12.82 13.77
CA GLN A 269 2.91 -14.08 13.46
C GLN A 269 2.06 -13.97 12.19
N ASN A 270 1.36 -12.85 12.00
CA ASN A 270 0.58 -12.59 10.79
C ASN A 270 1.47 -12.46 9.56
N LEU A 271 2.60 -11.76 9.66
CA LEU A 271 3.58 -11.66 8.57
C LEU A 271 4.19 -13.02 8.22
N LYS A 272 4.55 -13.83 9.23
CA LYS A 272 5.06 -15.20 9.04
C LYS A 272 4.04 -16.10 8.35
N LYS A 273 2.76 -16.01 8.74
CA LYS A 273 1.66 -16.73 8.07
C LYS A 273 1.49 -16.29 6.61
N MET A 274 1.48 -14.97 6.35
CA MET A 274 1.38 -14.42 4.99
C MET A 274 2.57 -14.85 4.10
N LEU A 275 3.78 -14.88 4.66
CA LEU A 275 4.96 -15.31 3.92
C LEU A 275 4.89 -16.81 3.58
N GLY A 276 4.39 -17.61 4.52
CA GLY A 276 4.13 -19.05 4.32
C GLY A 276 3.14 -19.30 3.19
N THR A 277 1.98 -18.62 3.22
CA THR A 277 0.96 -18.76 2.16
C THR A 277 1.46 -18.28 0.81
N LYS A 278 2.22 -17.18 0.75
CA LYS A 278 2.84 -16.72 -0.51
C LYS A 278 3.87 -17.72 -1.04
N ASN A 279 4.65 -18.37 -0.18
CA ASN A 279 5.60 -19.40 -0.60
C ASN A 279 4.91 -20.66 -1.13
N GLU A 280 3.79 -21.06 -0.53
CA GLU A 280 2.95 -22.15 -1.06
C GLU A 280 2.36 -21.79 -2.42
N GLN A 281 1.79 -20.60 -2.56
CA GLN A 281 1.30 -20.08 -3.84
C GLN A 281 2.41 -20.02 -4.90
N LEU A 282 3.61 -19.60 -4.53
CA LEU A 282 4.77 -19.58 -5.43
C LEU A 282 5.17 -21.00 -5.86
N LYS A 283 5.07 -21.97 -4.95
CA LYS A 283 5.36 -23.38 -5.24
C LYS A 283 4.29 -24.00 -6.17
N ASP A 284 3.03 -23.65 -5.97
CA ASP A 284 1.91 -24.05 -6.83
C ASP A 284 2.01 -23.43 -8.22
N LEU A 285 2.37 -22.15 -8.31
CA LEU A 285 2.61 -21.49 -9.59
C LEU A 285 3.82 -22.08 -10.31
N ARG A 286 4.92 -22.35 -9.60
CA ARG A 286 6.10 -23.03 -10.18
C ARG A 286 5.77 -24.43 -10.69
N THR A 287 5.00 -25.22 -9.94
CA THR A 287 4.58 -26.56 -10.40
C THR A 287 3.59 -26.49 -11.56
N ARG A 288 2.71 -25.47 -11.60
CA ARG A 288 1.80 -25.26 -12.73
C ARG A 288 2.55 -24.80 -13.98
N ILE A 289 3.53 -23.91 -13.86
CA ILE A 289 4.39 -23.47 -14.96
C ILE A 289 5.23 -24.64 -15.48
N ALA A 290 5.81 -25.45 -14.60
CA ALA A 290 6.59 -26.64 -15.00
C ALA A 290 5.79 -27.61 -15.90
N LYS A 291 4.47 -27.75 -15.68
CA LYS A 291 3.60 -28.56 -16.57
C LYS A 291 3.47 -28.01 -17.99
N TYR A 292 3.69 -26.72 -18.20
CA TYR A 292 3.63 -26.07 -19.51
C TYR A 292 5.02 -25.84 -20.12
N GLU A 293 6.08 -25.87 -19.32
CA GLU A 293 7.48 -25.80 -19.77
C GLU A 293 8.06 -27.18 -20.15
N GLU A 294 7.44 -28.30 -19.76
CA GLU A 294 7.76 -29.66 -20.24
C GLU A 294 7.18 -29.98 -21.65
N VAL A 295 6.97 -28.97 -22.50
CA VAL A 295 6.84 -29.19 -23.94
C VAL A 295 7.94 -28.42 -24.67
N PRO A 296 9.13 -29.02 -24.76
CA PRO A 296 9.97 -28.86 -25.94
C PRO A 296 10.49 -30.23 -26.39
N GLU A 297 9.74 -30.87 -27.30
CA GLU A 297 10.20 -31.52 -28.55
C GLU A 297 9.00 -32.10 -29.32
#